data_AF-A0A6H2GCU8-F1
#
_entry.id   AF-A0A6H2GCU8-F1
#
_cell.length_a   1.000
_cell.length_b   1.000
_cell.length_c   1.000
_cell.angle_alpha   90.00
_cell.angle_beta   90.00
_cell.angle_gamma   90.00
#
_symmetry.space_group_name_H-M   'P 1'
#
loop_
_entity.id
_entity.type
_entity.pdbx_description
1 polymer ?
#
loop_
_entity_poly.entity_id
_entity_poly.type
_entity_poly.pdbx_seq_one_letter_code
_entity_poly.pdbx_strand_id
1 'polypeptide(L)'
;MEAHTTIPVKLYVNYAFPTSTFCPGEILVATVDMSKGFPDRYILLESREIEITVNQPQPIDIIGLQVEQLREQKQKTAADAQQRIAAIDDKIQQLLCIEYTPDTDELPY
;
A
#
# COMPACT_ATOMS: atom_id res chain seq x y z
N MET A 1 -11.99 15.43 30.35
CA MET A 1 -12.74 16.15 29.30
C MET A 1 -11.88 16.03 28.06
N GLU A 2 -12.28 15.19 27.11
CA GLU A 2 -11.54 15.02 25.86
C GLU A 2 -11.59 16.34 25.08
N ALA A 3 -10.44 16.81 24.62
CA ALA A 3 -10.37 18.04 23.84
C ALA A 3 -10.75 17.73 22.40
N HIS A 4 -11.79 18.38 21.89
CA HIS A 4 -12.19 18.30 20.49
C HIS A 4 -11.80 19.58 19.77
N THR A 5 -11.27 19.45 18.57
CA THR A 5 -11.00 20.59 17.68
C THR A 5 -11.90 20.48 16.47
N THR A 6 -12.67 21.53 16.19
CA THR A 6 -13.42 21.67 14.95
C THR A 6 -12.56 22.41 13.93
N ILE A 7 -12.33 21.76 12.79
CA ILE A 7 -11.49 22.30 11.72
C ILE A 7 -12.40 22.54 10.50
N PRO A 8 -12.53 23.79 10.03
CA PRO A 8 -13.20 24.04 8.76
C PRO A 8 -12.31 23.54 7.61
N VAL A 9 -12.85 22.67 6.77
CA VAL A 9 -12.15 22.09 5.63
C VAL A 9 -12.96 22.31 4.38
N LYS A 10 -12.29 22.81 3.34
CA LYS A 10 -12.85 22.90 2.00
C LYS A 10 -12.53 21.62 1.23
N LEU A 11 -13.58 20.90 0.85
CA LEU A 11 -13.50 19.72 0.01
C LEU A 11 -13.89 20.06 -1.42
N TYR A 12 -13.23 19.41 -2.36
CA TYR A 12 -13.46 19.52 -3.79
C TYR A 12 -13.94 18.16 -4.29
N VAL A 13 -15.11 18.16 -4.93
CA VAL A 13 -15.71 16.97 -5.52
C VAL A 13 -15.34 16.97 -6.99
N ASN A 14 -14.59 15.96 -7.39
CA ASN A 14 -14.06 15.80 -8.73
C ASN A 14 -14.66 14.54 -9.35
N TYR A 15 -14.90 14.57 -10.65
CA TYR A 15 -15.10 13.35 -11.41
C TYR A 15 -13.76 12.90 -11.99
N ALA A 16 -13.37 11.67 -11.73
CA ALA A 16 -12.18 11.06 -12.30
C ALA A 16 -12.53 10.41 -13.64
N PHE A 17 -11.89 10.88 -14.73
CA PHE A 17 -12.08 10.26 -16.04
C PHE A 17 -11.57 8.82 -16.06
N PRO A 18 -12.05 7.97 -16.99
CA PRO A 18 -11.55 6.61 -17.13
C PRO A 18 -10.04 6.49 -17.37
N THR A 19 -9.40 7.57 -17.83
CA THR A 19 -7.95 7.71 -18.00
C THR A 19 -7.19 7.98 -16.70
N SER A 20 -7.89 8.23 -15.59
CA SER A 20 -7.30 8.43 -14.28
C SER A 20 -6.65 7.14 -13.77
N THR A 21 -5.48 7.26 -13.14
CA THR A 21 -4.80 6.16 -12.46
C THR A 21 -5.39 5.83 -11.09
N PHE A 22 -6.31 6.68 -10.60
CA PHE A 22 -6.92 6.56 -9.28
C PHE A 22 -8.44 6.73 -9.39
N CYS A 23 -9.20 5.72 -8.93
CA CYS A 23 -10.67 5.67 -8.96
C CYS A 23 -11.28 6.04 -10.34
N PRO A 24 -10.90 5.36 -11.44
CA PRO A 24 -11.33 5.72 -12.79
C PRO A 24 -12.85 5.59 -12.95
N GLY A 25 -13.49 6.64 -13.48
CA GLY A 25 -14.93 6.68 -13.70
C GLY A 25 -15.78 6.95 -12.45
N GLU A 26 -15.14 7.26 -11.32
CA GLU A 26 -15.80 7.49 -10.04
C GLU A 26 -15.74 8.95 -9.58
N ILE A 27 -16.52 9.27 -8.56
CA ILE A 27 -16.45 10.56 -7.87
C ILE A 27 -15.36 10.49 -6.80
N LEU A 28 -14.44 11.45 -6.84
CA LEU A 28 -13.34 11.62 -5.91
C LEU A 28 -13.53 12.91 -5.10
N VAL A 29 -13.54 12.78 -3.77
CA VAL A 29 -13.52 13.93 -2.86
C VAL A 29 -12.09 14.14 -2.34
N ALA A 30 -11.57 15.34 -2.50
CA ALA A 30 -10.21 15.70 -2.08
C ALA A 30 -10.18 17.06 -1.39
N THR A 31 -9.11 17.37 -0.65
CA THR A 31 -8.88 18.69 -0.05
C THR A 31 -8.30 19.71 -1.04
N VAL A 32 -8.11 19.30 -2.29
CA VAL A 32 -7.55 20.12 -3.38
C VAL A 32 -8.36 19.93 -4.66
N ASP A 33 -8.39 20.97 -5.48
CA ASP A 33 -8.97 20.92 -6.82
C ASP A 33 -8.04 20.15 -7.76
N MET A 34 -8.39 18.90 -8.05
CA MET A 34 -7.58 18.00 -8.86
C MET A 34 -7.55 18.41 -10.33
N SER A 35 -8.60 19.10 -10.80
CA SER A 35 -8.70 19.53 -12.20
C SER A 35 -7.63 20.57 -12.57
N LYS A 36 -7.13 21.33 -11.60
CA LYS A 36 -6.06 22.32 -11.82
C LYS A 36 -4.69 21.67 -12.03
N GLY A 37 -4.41 20.58 -11.33
CA GLY A 37 -3.14 19.86 -11.46
C GLY A 37 -3.13 18.86 -12.61
N PHE A 38 -4.28 18.27 -12.91
CA PHE A 38 -4.42 17.18 -13.88
C PHE A 38 -5.74 17.33 -14.68
N PRO A 39 -5.88 18.39 -15.50
CA PRO A 39 -7.11 18.68 -16.24
C PRO A 39 -7.52 17.56 -17.19
N ASP A 40 -6.55 16.78 -17.69
CA ASP A 40 -6.79 15.67 -18.63
C ASP A 40 -7.36 14.41 -17.94
N ARG A 41 -7.39 14.40 -16.59
CA ARG A 41 -7.76 13.25 -15.77
C ARG A 41 -8.94 13.53 -14.84
N TYR A 42 -9.18 14.79 -14.50
CA TYR A 42 -10.24 15.17 -13.57
C TYR A 42 -10.96 16.43 -14.02
N ILE A 43 -12.24 16.51 -13.66
CA ILE A 43 -13.04 17.72 -13.75
C ILE A 43 -13.65 18.05 -12.38
N LEU A 44 -13.60 19.32 -12.00
CA LEU A 44 -14.23 19.79 -10.78
C LEU A 44 -15.75 19.88 -10.99
N LEU A 45 -16.50 19.18 -10.14
CA LEU A 45 -17.96 19.24 -10.14
C LEU A 45 -18.44 20.35 -9.21
N GLU A 46 -17.93 20.36 -7.98
CA GLU A 46 -18.30 21.34 -6.96
C GLU A 46 -17.23 21.43 -5.86
N SER A 47 -17.35 22.45 -5.01
CA SER A 47 -16.59 22.54 -3.76
C SER A 47 -17.53 22.80 -2.61
N ARG A 48 -17.27 22.18 -1.45
CA ARG A 48 -18.09 22.30 -0.25
C ARG A 48 -17.21 22.58 0.95
N GLU A 49 -17.64 23.50 1.80
CA GLU A 49 -17.03 23.72 3.10
C GLU A 49 -17.77 22.85 4.12
N ILE A 50 -17.01 22.08 4.89
CA ILE A 50 -17.52 21.25 5.97
C ILE A 50 -16.69 21.47 7.23
N GLU A 51 -17.29 21.15 8.36
CA GLU A 51 -16.58 21.13 9.65
C GLU A 51 -16.26 19.70 10.01
N ILE A 52 -14.98 19.43 10.27
CA ILE A 52 -14.52 18.13 10.76
C ILE A 52 -14.15 18.29 12.23
N THR A 53 -14.86 17.56 13.09
CA THR A 53 -14.52 17.46 14.50
C THR A 53 -13.54 16.32 14.69
N VAL A 54 -12.35 16.63 15.21
CA VAL A 54 -11.30 15.65 15.48
C VAL A 54 -11.01 15.64 16.97
N ASN A 55 -10.95 14.45 17.55
CA ASN A 55 -10.48 14.26 18.91
C ASN A 55 -8.99 14.55 18.93
N GLN A 56 -8.52 15.40 19.84
CA GLN A 56 -7.08 15.62 19.97
C GLN A 56 -6.43 14.34 20.52
N PRO A 57 -5.60 13.65 19.73
CA PRO A 57 -4.93 12.46 20.21
C PRO A 57 -3.93 12.84 21.29
N GLN A 58 -3.84 12.04 22.34
CA GLN A 58 -2.73 12.18 23.28
C GLN A 58 -1.44 11.72 22.59
N PRO A 59 -0.27 12.26 22.99
CA PRO A 59 1.01 11.81 22.42
C PRO A 59 1.21 10.28 22.50
N ILE A 60 0.68 9.64 23.54
CA ILE A 60 0.75 8.19 23.71
C ILE A 60 -0.08 7.43 22.66
N ASP A 61 -1.21 7.98 22.23
CA ASP A 61 -2.05 7.37 21.20
C ASP A 61 -1.34 7.40 19.84
N ILE A 62 -0.69 8.53 19.52
CA ILE A 62 0.11 8.69 18.30
C ILE A 62 1.26 7.67 18.30
N ILE A 63 1.98 7.54 19.42
CA ILE A 63 3.07 6.57 19.56
C ILE A 63 2.55 5.14 19.42
N GLY A 64 1.40 4.83 20.01
CA GLY A 64 0.73 3.53 19.87
C GLY A 64 0.49 3.18 18.41
N LEU A 65 -0.13 4.09 17.65
CA LEU A 65 -0.38 3.91 16.22
C LEU A 65 0.91 3.76 15.41
N GLN A 66 1.96 4.53 15.72
CA GLN A 66 3.27 4.39 15.06
C GLN A 66 3.90 3.03 15.33
N VAL A 67 3.82 2.52 16.56
CA VAL A 67 4.34 1.20 16.93
C VAL A 67 3.58 0.10 16.20
N GLU A 68 2.26 0.21 16.09
CA GLU A 68 1.43 -0.73 15.34
C GLU A 68 1.81 -0.76 13.85
N GLN A 69 1.92 0.41 13.22
CA GLN A 69 2.40 0.53 11.83
C GLN A 69 3.78 -0.11 11.64
N LEU A 70 4.72 0.11 12.57
CA LEU A 70 6.05 -0.50 12.50
C LEU A 70 6.01 -2.02 12.67
N ARG A 71 5.10 -2.55 13.50
CA ARG A 71 4.90 -3.99 13.65
C ARG A 71 4.34 -4.63 12.37
N GLU A 72 3.35 -3.99 11.76
CA GLU A 72 2.80 -4.44 10.47
C GLU A 72 3.86 -4.41 9.37
N GLN A 73 4.63 -3.32 9.27
CA GLN A 73 5.74 -3.20 8.33
C GLN A 73 6.77 -4.31 8.55
N LYS A 74 7.17 -4.55 9.80
CA LYS A 74 8.10 -5.63 10.15
C LYS A 74 7.55 -7.00 9.71
N GLN A 75 6.27 -7.28 9.97
CA GLN A 75 5.64 -8.54 9.60
C GLN A 75 5.62 -8.72 8.08
N LYS A 76 5.24 -7.68 7.34
CA LYS A 76 5.26 -7.69 5.88
C LYS A 76 6.66 -7.94 5.33
N THR A 77 7.66 -7.22 5.82
CA THR A 77 9.05 -7.42 5.40
C THR A 77 9.56 -8.82 5.71
N ALA A 78 9.20 -9.39 6.87
CA ALA A 78 9.59 -10.75 7.22
C ALA A 78 8.96 -11.78 6.27
N ALA A 79 7.68 -11.63 5.93
CA ALA A 79 7.00 -12.51 4.98
C ALA A 79 7.62 -12.43 3.57
N ASP A 80 7.86 -11.21 3.07
CA ASP A 80 8.50 -10.98 1.77
C ASP A 80 9.92 -11.59 1.74
N ALA A 81 10.68 -11.44 2.83
CA ALA A 81 12.01 -12.01 2.96
C ALA A 81 11.97 -13.55 2.99
N GLN A 82 11.06 -14.15 3.75
CA GLN A 82 10.88 -15.60 3.80
C GLN A 82 10.54 -16.17 2.43
N GLN A 83 9.64 -15.52 1.69
CA GLN A 83 9.31 -15.92 0.33
C GLN A 83 10.53 -15.87 -0.60
N ARG A 84 11.35 -14.82 -0.50
CA ARG A 84 12.58 -14.69 -1.28
C ARG A 84 13.63 -15.75 -0.90
N ILE A 85 13.77 -16.04 0.39
CA ILE A 85 14.68 -17.08 0.88
C ILE A 85 14.27 -18.44 0.30
N ALA A 86 12.98 -18.81 0.43
CA ALA A 86 12.47 -20.07 -0.12
C ALA A 86 12.73 -20.20 -1.63
N ALA A 87 12.50 -19.14 -2.40
CA ALA A 87 12.77 -19.14 -3.84
C ALA A 87 14.26 -19.27 -4.19
N ILE A 88 15.17 -18.81 -3.32
CA ILE A 88 16.61 -19.00 -3.49
C ILE A 88 17.00 -20.43 -3.12
N ASP A 89 16.48 -20.95 -2.00
CA ASP A 89 16.73 -22.32 -1.56
C ASP A 89 16.25 -23.34 -2.61
N ASP A 90 15.08 -23.12 -3.20
CA ASP A 90 14.56 -23.95 -4.29
C ASP A 90 15.53 -23.98 -5.49
N LYS A 91 16.11 -22.84 -5.86
CA LYS A 91 17.11 -22.77 -6.93
C LYS A 91 18.42 -23.47 -6.56
N ILE A 92 18.86 -23.35 -5.30
CA ILE A 92 20.04 -24.06 -4.81
C ILE A 92 19.79 -25.57 -4.90
N GLN A 93 18.65 -26.06 -4.43
CA GLN A 93 18.30 -27.47 -4.51
C GLN A 93 18.20 -27.96 -5.96
N GLN A 94 17.60 -27.18 -6.86
CA GLN A 94 17.56 -27.51 -8.29
C GLN A 94 18.96 -27.73 -8.88
N LEU A 95 19.93 -26.90 -8.52
CA LEU A 95 21.31 -27.04 -9.00
C LEU A 95 22.00 -28.28 -8.41
N LEU A 96 21.86 -28.50 -7.10
CA LEU A 96 22.48 -29.66 -6.42
C LEU A 96 21.89 -31.01 -6.88
N CYS A 97 20.60 -31.06 -7.18
CA CYS A 97 19.93 -32.28 -7.67
C CYS A 97 20.40 -32.72 -9.06
N ILE A 98 21.00 -31.83 -9.87
CA ILE A 98 21.52 -32.16 -11.21
C ILE A 98 22.88 -32.87 -11.12
N GLU A 99 23.64 -32.69 -10.03
CA GLU A 99 24.96 -33.32 -9.88
C GLU A 99 24.90 -34.81 -9.51
N TYR A 100 23.74 -35.35 -9.15
CA TYR A 100 23.58 -36.79 -8.89
C TYR A 100 23.11 -37.54 -10.15
N THR A 101 24.03 -37.79 -11.08
CA THR A 101 23.95 -38.95 -11.97
C THR A 101 24.73 -40.09 -11.34
N PRO A 102 24.08 -41.16 -10.84
CA PRO A 102 24.83 -42.36 -10.51
C PRO A 102 25.41 -42.89 -11.82
N ASP A 103 26.74 -43.05 -11.87
CA ASP A 103 27.41 -43.74 -12.97
C ASP A 103 26.87 -45.17 -13.02
N THR A 104 25.85 -45.41 -13.84
CA THR A 104 25.43 -46.75 -14.22
C THR A 104 26.38 -47.27 -15.29
N ASP A 105 27.63 -47.51 -14.87
CA ASP A 105 28.62 -48.35 -15.57
C ASP A 105 28.48 -49.81 -15.09
N GLU A 106 27.27 -50.36 -15.13
CA GLU A 106 27.06 -51.81 -15.09
C GLU A 106 26.35 -52.25 -16.37
N LEU A 107 27.15 -52.48 -17.42
CA LEU A 107 26.73 -53.28 -18.57
C LEU A 107 26.76 -54.77 -18.13
N PRO A 108 25.63 -55.50 -18.13
CA PRO A 108 25.67 -56.94 -17.91
C PRO A 108 26.09 -57.66 -19.19
N TYR A 109 27.01 -58.62 -19.01
CA TYR A 109 27.54 -59.56 -20.01
C TYR A 109 26.47 -60.48 -20.63
#